data_AF-A0A954VYV4-F1
#
_entry.id   AF-A0A954VYV4-F1
#
_cell.length_a   1.000
_cell.length_b   1.000
_cell.length_c   1.000
_cell.angle_alpha   90.00
_cell.angle_beta   90.00
_cell.angle_gamma   90.00
#
_symmetry.space_group_name_H-M   'P 1'
#
loop_
_entity.id
_entity.type
_entity.pdbx_description
1 polymer ?
#
loop_
_entity_poly.entity_id
_entity_poly.type
_entity_poly.pdbx_seq_one_letter_code
_entity_poly.pdbx_strand_id
1 'polypeptide(L)'
;MIGNASFQRKIIYGLLIVVLLVPVSLISRPSARQPDGTLTQGGVLSRMRTENRISQASLGEVDPTSETMKLMTLGLSGVATNLLWQKANRYKKEEDWDNLTATLNQLAKLQPNFVSVWQFQSWNLAYNVSVEFDDYRSRYHWIKKGIDFMSEGIRYNEKEPVMYWDQGWNFGYKLGKADEYVQYRRLFKEDTDYHQQLRREGVNMDDAVGVLGMDNWLTGRQWFLTAQSLVDDQKIPIRGNLLDESGRIKRGKAPLLFHSYPAKWLMNYAAGIEEQGVLDESARLAWASAGRAWDEYGARDIMTSYGFPIRLNEDIKLRNELNRQVDEFDKFISGLREELIAKKREQLTPEEIAAIDTPFDDRSEEQIELAFKAEDKIKIEYDEAAKAAPPRIRRTALRMARKLMENEQKLQATTSYQEQVNFLYWQLRCEIEQTETATNARRYIYEADQAYEQAALDTMKEKYELAWQEWAKIFQEHPVLIEAPEAEDLYDAITRYQWVLGQLDEPWPPADFPLHEIVEYYDPSYRRPTDTSSTSQDDFLPNEPTDSNSEKPSEANSPENLLDIPGDDNTEESGSQESTNSNPTEPAADSSAGDAETNSASEATSTEDNPAEESSANTEQPAPVLDTGGLDIPE
;
A
#
# COMPACT_ATOMS: atom_id res chain seq x y z
N MET A 1 23.66 75.01 20.33
CA MET A 1 23.24 73.71 20.89
C MET A 1 22.32 72.99 19.91
N ILE A 2 22.89 72.29 18.93
CA ILE A 2 22.17 71.27 18.15
C ILE A 2 22.88 69.96 18.53
N GLY A 3 22.55 69.47 19.72
CA GLY A 3 23.10 68.25 20.27
C GLY A 3 22.55 67.06 19.49
N ASN A 4 23.33 66.60 18.52
CA ASN A 4 23.45 65.22 18.04
C ASN A 4 22.21 64.29 18.18
N ALA A 5 21.03 64.76 17.77
CA ALA A 5 19.80 63.97 17.81
C ALA A 5 19.90 62.65 17.03
N SER A 6 20.76 62.62 16.00
CA SER A 6 21.12 61.40 15.27
C SER A 6 21.85 60.38 16.15
N PHE A 7 22.82 60.81 16.96
CA PHE A 7 23.56 59.96 17.88
C PHE A 7 22.66 59.43 19.00
N GLN A 8 21.79 60.27 19.56
CA GLN A 8 20.79 59.86 20.55
C GLN A 8 19.84 58.80 19.98
N ARG A 9 19.33 58.98 18.75
CA ARG A 9 18.50 57.96 18.07
C ARG A 9 19.23 56.64 17.86
N LYS A 10 20.51 56.66 17.45
CA LYS A 10 21.32 55.44 17.29
C LYS A 10 21.51 54.69 18.61
N ILE A 11 21.74 55.41 19.72
CA ILE A 11 21.84 54.80 21.06
C ILE A 11 20.49 54.19 21.47
N ILE A 12 19.39 54.93 21.26
CA ILE A 12 18.04 54.43 21.57
C ILE A 12 17.72 53.20 20.74
N TYR A 13 18.00 53.19 19.43
CA TYR A 13 17.83 52.01 18.58
C TYR A 13 18.72 50.85 19.00
N GLY A 14 19.98 51.10 19.38
CA GLY A 14 20.88 50.07 19.91
C GLY A 14 20.33 49.45 21.20
N LEU A 15 19.83 50.27 22.13
CA LEU A 15 19.17 49.80 23.35
C LEU A 15 17.89 49.02 23.05
N LEU A 16 17.05 49.50 22.13
CA LEU A 16 15.84 48.79 21.72
C LEU A 16 16.15 47.44 21.06
N ILE A 17 17.19 47.36 20.23
CA ILE A 17 17.65 46.10 19.63
C ILE A 17 18.12 45.14 20.73
N VAL A 18 18.94 45.59 21.68
CA VAL A 18 19.40 44.75 22.81
C VAL A 18 18.21 44.27 23.65
N VAL A 19 17.24 45.15 23.94
CA VAL A 19 16.02 44.79 24.67
C VAL A 19 15.17 43.79 23.89
N LEU A 20 15.10 43.88 22.56
CA LEU A 20 14.41 42.91 21.70
C LEU A 20 15.16 41.58 21.57
N LEU A 21 16.49 41.58 21.63
CA LEU A 21 17.30 40.35 21.56
C LEU A 21 17.13 39.45 22.78
N VAL A 22 16.85 40.01 23.97
CA VAL A 22 16.64 39.23 25.20
C VAL A 22 15.44 38.26 25.11
N PRO A 23 14.20 38.69 24.81
CA PRO A 23 13.07 37.78 24.67
C PRO A 23 13.24 36.85 23.47
N VAL A 24 13.82 37.32 22.36
CA VAL A 24 14.12 36.46 21.20
C VAL A 24 15.05 35.33 21.62
N SER A 25 16.15 35.62 22.31
CA SER A 25 17.10 34.62 22.81
C SER A 25 16.45 33.62 23.77
N LEU A 26 15.60 34.08 24.70
CA LEU A 26 14.87 33.19 25.62
C LEU A 26 13.88 32.25 24.91
N ILE A 27 13.30 32.70 23.79
CA ILE A 27 12.36 31.93 22.99
C ILE A 27 13.10 30.97 22.05
N SER A 28 14.17 31.44 21.39
CA SER A 28 14.80 30.76 20.24
C SER A 28 16.07 29.97 20.56
N ARG A 29 16.64 30.06 21.77
CA ARG A 29 17.87 29.34 22.12
C ARG A 29 17.72 27.84 21.84
N PRO A 30 18.58 27.22 21.02
CA PRO A 30 18.51 25.79 20.75
C PRO A 30 18.94 24.98 21.98
N SER A 31 18.44 23.74 22.10
CA SER A 31 19.06 22.77 23.00
C SER A 31 20.37 22.29 22.38
N ALA A 32 21.40 22.16 23.22
CA ALA A 32 22.71 21.61 22.85
C ALA A 32 22.95 20.30 23.58
N ARG A 33 23.52 19.32 22.86
CA ARG A 33 23.92 18.02 23.41
C ARG A 33 25.25 18.19 24.16
N GLN A 34 25.25 17.79 25.43
CA GLN A 34 26.45 17.80 26.27
C GLN A 34 27.32 16.56 25.99
N PRO A 35 28.61 16.59 26.35
CA PRO A 35 29.53 15.45 26.15
C PRO A 35 29.08 14.14 26.83
N ASP A 36 28.22 14.23 27.83
CA ASP A 36 27.61 13.10 28.54
C ASP A 36 26.35 12.54 27.86
N GLY A 37 25.99 13.09 26.69
CA GLY A 37 24.81 12.70 25.92
C GLY A 37 23.50 13.39 26.33
N THR A 38 23.49 14.19 27.41
CA THR A 38 22.28 14.88 27.90
C THR A 38 22.00 16.17 27.12
N LEU A 39 20.72 16.47 26.86
CA LEU A 39 20.29 17.70 26.19
C LEU A 39 20.09 18.83 27.20
N THR A 40 20.68 19.99 26.94
CA THR A 40 20.39 21.21 27.72
C THR A 40 18.94 21.68 27.49
N GLN A 41 18.34 22.33 28.48
CA GLN A 41 16.90 22.64 28.49
C GLN A 41 16.43 23.60 27.38
N GLY A 42 17.33 24.25 26.62
CA GLY A 42 16.97 25.13 25.49
C GLY A 42 16.05 26.32 25.87
N GLY A 43 15.62 27.08 24.85
CA GLY A 43 14.59 28.12 24.95
C GLY A 43 13.17 27.54 24.96
N VAL A 44 12.15 28.40 24.98
CA VAL A 44 10.73 27.97 24.98
C VAL A 44 10.40 27.13 23.73
N LEU A 45 10.83 27.54 22.54
CA LEU A 45 10.54 26.79 21.30
C LEU A 45 11.24 25.43 21.26
N SER A 46 12.48 25.34 21.73
CA SER A 46 13.21 24.07 21.78
C SER A 46 12.52 23.08 22.73
N ARG A 47 12.05 23.55 23.90
CA ARG A 47 11.23 22.73 24.81
C ARG A 47 9.92 22.28 24.16
N MET A 48 9.20 23.19 23.52
CA MET A 48 7.96 22.85 22.82
C MET A 48 8.19 21.82 21.71
N ARG A 49 9.30 21.92 20.95
CA ARG A 49 9.66 20.91 19.94
C ARG A 49 9.95 19.55 20.57
N THR A 50 10.72 19.51 21.66
CA THR A 50 11.00 18.27 22.40
C THR A 50 9.73 17.64 22.97
N GLU A 51 8.89 18.43 23.64
CA GLU A 51 7.64 17.98 24.27
C GLU A 51 6.63 17.47 23.23
N ASN A 52 6.48 18.20 22.12
CA ASN A 52 5.61 17.80 21.01
C ASN A 52 6.26 16.80 20.05
N ARG A 53 7.47 16.31 20.37
CA ARG A 53 8.22 15.32 19.60
C ARG A 53 8.47 15.72 18.13
N ILE A 54 8.56 17.01 17.84
CA ILE A 54 8.87 17.56 16.52
C ILE A 54 10.37 17.35 16.24
N SER A 55 10.73 16.95 15.02
CA SER A 55 12.14 16.77 14.61
C SER A 55 12.96 18.07 14.79
N GLN A 56 14.27 17.93 15.00
CA GLN A 56 15.24 19.03 15.13
C GLN A 56 15.07 19.88 16.39
N ALA A 57 14.98 19.23 17.55
CA ALA A 57 14.92 19.93 18.84
C ALA A 57 16.32 20.37 19.33
N SER A 58 17.38 19.69 18.86
CA SER A 58 18.77 19.94 19.22
C SER A 58 19.58 20.57 18.09
N LEU A 59 20.59 21.38 18.44
CA LEU A 59 21.43 22.09 17.48
C LEU A 59 22.20 21.15 16.53
N GLY A 60 22.48 19.91 16.96
CA GLY A 60 23.15 18.91 16.14
C GLY A 60 22.24 18.22 15.11
N GLU A 61 20.92 18.34 15.27
CA GLU A 61 19.91 17.80 14.34
C GLU A 61 19.46 18.83 13.29
N VAL A 62 19.90 20.09 13.42
CA VAL A 62 19.56 21.15 12.47
C VAL A 62 20.50 21.08 11.28
N ASP A 63 19.96 20.88 10.07
CA ASP A 63 20.76 21.05 8.85
C ASP A 63 21.02 22.54 8.59
N PRO A 64 22.27 23.01 8.69
CA PRO A 64 22.61 24.41 8.47
C PRO A 64 22.29 24.85 7.04
N THR A 65 22.29 23.94 6.05
CA THR A 65 21.97 24.26 4.66
C THR A 65 20.50 24.62 4.50
N SER A 66 19.61 23.76 5.00
CA SER A 66 18.16 23.98 5.00
C SER A 66 17.76 25.26 5.74
N GLU A 67 18.31 25.51 6.94
CA GLU A 67 18.01 26.73 7.69
C GLU A 67 18.57 27.99 7.01
N THR A 68 19.77 27.92 6.43
CA THR A 68 20.32 29.03 5.65
C THR A 68 19.43 29.31 4.43
N MET A 69 18.97 28.28 3.72
CA MET A 69 18.10 28.42 2.56
C MET A 69 16.77 29.07 2.94
N LYS A 70 16.14 28.64 4.04
CA LYS A 70 14.94 29.31 4.59
C LYS A 70 15.20 30.78 4.92
N LEU A 71 16.32 31.10 5.56
CA LEU A 71 16.71 32.48 5.87
C LEU A 71 16.95 33.32 4.61
N MET A 72 17.60 32.75 3.58
CA MET A 72 17.84 33.43 2.30
C MET A 72 16.54 33.81 1.58
N THR A 73 15.46 33.05 1.79
CA THR A 73 14.14 33.42 1.22
C THR A 73 13.49 34.61 1.93
N LEU A 74 14.06 35.14 3.01
CA LEU A 74 13.54 36.27 3.78
C LEU A 74 12.07 36.11 4.21
N GLY A 75 11.65 34.86 4.47
CA GLY A 75 10.26 34.52 4.82
C GLY A 75 9.33 34.24 3.63
N LEU A 76 9.83 34.33 2.39
CA LEU A 76 9.09 34.01 1.16
C LEU A 76 9.28 32.55 0.72
N SER A 77 9.47 31.63 1.67
CA SER A 77 9.72 30.21 1.37
C SER A 77 8.61 29.56 0.55
N GLY A 78 7.34 29.96 0.72
CA GLY A 78 6.23 29.49 -0.10
C GLY A 78 6.33 29.91 -1.58
N VAL A 79 6.78 31.13 -1.86
CA VAL A 79 6.99 31.62 -3.24
C VAL A 79 8.18 30.89 -3.87
N ALA A 80 9.28 30.77 -3.13
CA ALA A 80 10.45 30.02 -3.59
C ALA A 80 10.12 28.55 -3.88
N THR A 81 9.30 27.93 -3.03
CA THR A 81 8.78 26.57 -3.22
C THR A 81 8.00 26.46 -4.54
N ASN A 82 7.03 27.34 -4.78
CA ASN A 82 6.25 27.34 -6.03
C ASN A 82 7.13 27.51 -7.28
N LEU A 83 8.14 28.38 -7.23
CA LEU A 83 9.09 28.55 -8.33
C LEU A 83 9.93 27.29 -8.58
N LEU A 84 10.36 26.60 -7.52
CA LEU A 84 11.09 25.34 -7.66
C LEU A 84 10.21 24.24 -8.25
N TRP A 85 8.94 24.15 -7.85
CA TRP A 85 7.98 23.23 -8.48
C TRP A 85 7.78 23.51 -9.97
N GLN A 86 7.60 24.77 -10.36
CA GLN A 86 7.49 25.14 -11.77
C GLN A 86 8.75 24.79 -12.57
N LYS A 87 9.94 25.03 -12.00
CA LYS A 87 11.21 24.63 -12.61
C LYS A 87 11.34 23.11 -12.74
N ALA A 88 11.00 22.36 -11.70
CA ALA A 88 11.03 20.90 -11.73
C ALA A 88 10.10 20.35 -12.83
N ASN A 89 8.88 20.87 -12.94
CA ASN A 89 7.95 20.47 -13.99
C ASN A 89 8.47 20.79 -15.40
N ARG A 90 9.11 21.95 -15.57
CA ARG A 90 9.74 22.31 -16.84
C ARG A 90 10.91 21.38 -17.17
N TYR A 91 11.83 21.16 -16.24
CA TYR A 91 12.99 20.27 -16.47
C TYR A 91 12.56 18.83 -16.73
N LYS A 92 11.50 18.34 -16.06
CA LYS A 92 10.90 17.04 -16.38
C LYS A 92 10.40 16.99 -17.83
N LYS A 93 9.67 18.01 -18.27
CA LYS A 93 9.13 18.08 -19.65
C LYS A 93 10.23 18.21 -20.71
N GLU A 94 11.34 18.86 -20.36
CA GLU A 94 12.51 19.04 -21.23
C GLU A 94 13.50 17.86 -21.13
N GLU A 95 13.17 16.82 -20.34
CA GLU A 95 14.05 15.67 -20.05
C GLU A 95 15.44 16.06 -19.50
N ASP A 96 15.52 17.24 -18.86
CA ASP A 96 16.74 17.73 -18.21
C ASP A 96 16.83 17.16 -16.79
N TRP A 97 17.19 15.88 -16.72
CA TRP A 97 17.14 15.10 -15.50
C TRP A 97 18.13 15.56 -14.41
N ASP A 98 19.26 16.14 -14.82
CA ASP A 98 20.26 16.67 -13.90
C ASP A 98 19.75 17.94 -13.21
N ASN A 99 19.21 18.89 -13.98
CA ASN A 99 18.62 20.09 -13.39
C ASN A 99 17.31 19.79 -12.64
N LEU A 100 16.55 18.78 -13.07
CA LEU A 100 15.43 18.26 -12.28
C LEU A 100 15.92 17.80 -10.91
N THR A 101 16.89 16.88 -10.85
CA THR A 101 17.43 16.34 -9.59
C THR A 101 17.96 17.45 -8.68
N ALA A 102 18.72 18.41 -9.23
CA ALA A 102 19.23 19.55 -8.49
C ALA A 102 18.09 20.42 -7.90
N THR A 103 17.03 20.64 -8.68
CA THR A 103 15.85 21.40 -8.25
C THR A 103 15.07 20.66 -7.16
N LEU A 104 14.92 19.34 -7.27
CA LEU A 104 14.28 18.51 -6.24
C LEU A 104 15.06 18.54 -4.92
N ASN A 105 16.39 18.47 -4.97
CA ASN A 105 17.23 18.60 -3.78
C ASN A 105 17.10 19.97 -3.11
N GLN A 106 16.97 21.05 -3.90
CA GLN A 106 16.70 22.40 -3.38
C GLN A 106 15.32 22.47 -2.72
N LEU A 107 14.31 21.90 -3.37
CA LEU A 107 12.95 21.85 -2.86
C LEU A 107 12.89 21.10 -1.51
N ALA A 108 13.55 19.95 -1.43
CA ALA A 108 13.60 19.13 -0.22
C ALA A 108 14.29 19.85 0.95
N LYS A 109 15.39 20.57 0.69
CA LYS A 109 16.08 21.41 1.70
C LYS A 109 15.26 22.63 2.14
N LEU A 110 14.40 23.15 1.28
CA LEU A 110 13.49 24.24 1.64
C LEU A 110 12.33 23.74 2.51
N GLN A 111 11.88 22.50 2.29
CA GLN A 111 10.75 21.86 2.98
C GLN A 111 11.10 20.51 3.63
N PRO A 112 12.13 20.41 4.49
CA PRO A 112 12.69 19.12 4.93
C PRO A 112 11.74 18.29 5.80
N ASN A 113 10.82 18.93 6.50
CA ASN A 113 9.84 18.26 7.37
C ASN A 113 8.48 18.05 6.68
N PHE A 114 8.36 18.37 5.39
CA PHE A 114 7.12 18.17 4.65
C PHE A 114 7.17 16.80 3.96
N VAL A 115 6.71 15.78 4.67
CA VAL A 115 6.75 14.35 4.30
C VAL A 115 6.30 14.10 2.86
N SER A 116 5.24 14.79 2.40
CA SER A 116 4.69 14.62 1.05
C SER A 116 5.68 14.96 -0.06
N VAL A 117 6.63 15.88 0.15
CA VAL A 117 7.68 16.19 -0.85
C VAL A 117 8.57 14.97 -1.05
N TRP A 118 8.99 14.34 0.05
CA TRP A 118 9.83 13.15 0.03
C TRP A 118 9.12 11.97 -0.62
N GLN A 119 7.87 11.71 -0.22
CA GLN A 119 7.03 10.65 -0.81
C GLN A 119 6.81 10.86 -2.31
N PHE A 120 6.30 12.03 -2.69
CA PHE A 120 5.97 12.31 -4.08
C PHE A 120 7.20 12.28 -4.98
N GLN A 121 8.30 12.90 -4.56
CA GLN A 121 9.48 12.99 -5.43
C GLN A 121 10.28 11.69 -5.46
N SER A 122 10.33 10.93 -4.35
CA SER A 122 10.86 9.56 -4.38
C SER A 122 10.11 8.70 -5.39
N TRP A 123 8.77 8.74 -5.36
CA TRP A 123 7.93 8.02 -6.31
C TRP A 123 8.12 8.54 -7.74
N ASN A 124 8.13 9.86 -7.94
CA ASN A 124 8.34 10.46 -9.26
C ASN A 124 9.68 10.03 -9.87
N LEU A 125 10.76 9.99 -9.08
CA LEU A 125 12.07 9.52 -9.54
C LEU A 125 12.08 8.02 -9.84
N ALA A 126 11.57 7.20 -8.91
CA ALA A 126 11.64 5.74 -9.01
C ALA A 126 10.62 5.12 -9.96
N TYR A 127 9.51 5.81 -10.26
CA TYR A 127 8.45 5.30 -11.13
C TYR A 127 8.43 6.08 -12.44
N ASN A 128 8.11 7.38 -12.42
CA ASN A 128 7.92 8.14 -13.65
C ASN A 128 9.23 8.40 -14.40
N VAL A 129 10.24 8.97 -13.74
CA VAL A 129 11.50 9.28 -14.41
C VAL A 129 12.21 7.99 -14.82
N SER A 130 12.13 6.93 -14.02
CA SER A 130 12.77 5.66 -14.35
C SER A 130 12.30 5.06 -15.68
N VAL A 131 11.02 5.21 -16.05
CA VAL A 131 10.47 4.56 -17.26
C VAL A 131 10.81 5.30 -18.54
N GLU A 132 11.29 6.55 -18.46
CA GLU A 132 11.72 7.34 -19.62
C GLU A 132 13.04 6.86 -20.22
N PHE A 133 13.73 5.90 -19.59
CA PHE A 133 14.99 5.36 -20.07
C PHE A 133 14.78 4.02 -20.75
N ASP A 134 15.41 3.77 -21.90
CA ASP A 134 15.30 2.47 -22.58
C ASP A 134 16.05 1.34 -21.87
N ASP A 135 17.24 1.64 -21.35
CA ASP A 135 18.12 0.65 -20.73
C ASP A 135 17.74 0.39 -19.26
N TYR A 136 17.48 -0.87 -18.92
CA TYR A 136 17.08 -1.30 -17.57
C TYR A 136 18.12 -0.94 -16.49
N ARG A 137 19.42 -0.83 -16.83
CA ARG A 137 20.44 -0.41 -15.84
C ARG A 137 20.29 1.06 -15.49
N SER A 138 19.97 1.88 -16.48
CA SER A 138 19.64 3.30 -16.31
C SER A 138 18.35 3.47 -15.50
N ARG A 139 17.31 2.65 -15.76
CA ARG A 139 16.10 2.61 -14.93
C ARG A 139 16.42 2.28 -13.47
N TYR A 140 17.21 1.22 -13.25
CA TYR A 140 17.66 0.80 -11.92
C TYR A 140 18.42 1.92 -11.19
N HIS A 141 19.28 2.67 -11.89
CA HIS A 141 19.95 3.85 -11.32
C HIS A 141 18.97 4.91 -10.81
N TRP A 142 17.92 5.22 -11.58
CA TRP A 142 16.88 6.16 -11.16
C TRP A 142 15.98 5.63 -10.05
N ILE A 143 15.71 4.31 -10.03
CA ILE A 143 15.04 3.65 -8.90
C ILE A 143 15.85 3.87 -7.62
N LYS A 144 17.15 3.59 -7.64
CA LYS A 144 18.04 3.88 -6.49
C LYS A 144 18.02 5.34 -6.10
N LYS A 145 18.08 6.28 -7.06
CA LYS A 145 17.97 7.72 -6.75
C LYS A 145 16.67 8.07 -6.02
N GLY A 146 15.54 7.49 -6.41
CA GLY A 146 14.26 7.70 -5.71
C GLY A 146 14.25 7.11 -4.30
N ILE A 147 14.79 5.91 -4.12
CA ILE A 147 14.93 5.25 -2.82
C ILE A 147 15.88 6.04 -1.90
N ASP A 148 16.99 6.55 -2.43
CA ASP A 148 17.96 7.34 -1.68
C ASP A 148 17.40 8.72 -1.29
N PHE A 149 16.61 9.33 -2.17
CA PHE A 149 15.89 10.56 -1.88
C PHE A 149 14.95 10.38 -0.68
N MET A 150 14.20 9.28 -0.64
CA MET A 150 13.36 8.96 0.53
C MET A 150 14.19 8.69 1.78
N SER A 151 15.30 7.95 1.67
CA SER A 151 16.20 7.66 2.79
C SER A 151 16.77 8.95 3.40
N GLU A 152 17.09 9.95 2.57
CA GLU A 152 17.43 11.29 3.06
C GLU A 152 16.25 11.95 3.80
N GLY A 153 15.04 11.87 3.24
CA GLY A 153 13.83 12.37 3.89
C GLY A 153 13.57 11.75 5.26
N ILE A 154 13.82 10.45 5.42
CA ILE A 154 13.70 9.74 6.71
C ILE A 154 14.65 10.34 7.75
N ARG A 155 15.88 10.75 7.38
CA ARG A 155 16.81 11.40 8.32
C ARG A 155 16.28 12.73 8.87
N TYR A 156 15.47 13.45 8.10
CA TYR A 156 14.80 14.66 8.59
C TYR A 156 13.52 14.35 9.40
N ASN A 157 12.94 13.17 9.21
CA ASN A 157 11.62 12.78 9.70
C ASN A 157 11.67 11.43 10.43
N GLU A 158 12.67 11.22 11.30
CA GLU A 158 12.95 9.91 11.90
C GLU A 158 11.78 9.30 12.70
N LYS A 159 10.83 10.14 13.12
CA LYS A 159 9.63 9.77 13.89
C LYS A 159 8.37 9.69 13.03
N GLU A 160 8.50 9.50 11.72
CA GLU A 160 7.39 9.30 10.79
C GLU A 160 7.38 7.85 10.29
N PRO A 161 6.69 6.90 10.99
CA PRO A 161 6.73 5.47 10.64
C PRO A 161 6.27 5.18 9.22
N VAL A 162 5.38 6.01 8.66
CA VAL A 162 4.86 5.85 7.30
C VAL A 162 5.97 5.96 6.26
N MET A 163 7.00 6.79 6.48
CA MET A 163 8.11 6.91 5.52
C MET A 163 8.97 5.64 5.46
N TYR A 164 9.19 5.00 6.61
CA TYR A 164 9.85 3.69 6.67
C TYR A 164 8.99 2.62 5.99
N TRP A 165 7.68 2.67 6.21
CA TRP A 165 6.75 1.78 5.52
C TRP A 165 6.81 1.98 3.99
N ASP A 166 6.82 3.22 3.49
CA ASP A 166 6.91 3.51 2.06
C ASP A 166 8.25 3.05 1.46
N GLN A 167 9.34 3.11 2.24
CA GLN A 167 10.62 2.50 1.82
C GLN A 167 10.53 1.00 1.68
N GLY A 168 9.91 0.31 2.64
CA GLY A 168 9.67 -1.13 2.53
C GLY A 168 8.90 -1.48 1.26
N TRP A 169 7.89 -0.66 0.93
CA TRP A 169 7.12 -0.77 -0.30
C TRP A 169 7.99 -0.61 -1.56
N ASN A 170 8.81 0.45 -1.62
CA ASN A 170 9.68 0.72 -2.76
C ASN A 170 10.66 -0.43 -3.06
N PHE A 171 11.31 -0.98 -2.03
CA PHE A 171 12.22 -2.13 -2.19
C PHE A 171 11.50 -3.40 -2.65
N GLY A 172 10.27 -3.62 -2.18
CA GLY A 172 9.48 -4.77 -2.58
C GLY A 172 8.93 -4.62 -4.00
N TYR A 173 7.96 -3.72 -4.18
CA TYR A 173 7.18 -3.62 -5.42
C TYR A 173 8.02 -3.16 -6.60
N LYS A 174 8.79 -2.06 -6.47
CA LYS A 174 9.49 -1.51 -7.64
C LYS A 174 10.60 -2.44 -8.14
N LEU A 175 11.36 -3.06 -7.24
CA LEU A 175 12.41 -3.99 -7.62
C LEU A 175 11.90 -5.41 -7.89
N GLY A 176 10.82 -5.83 -7.23
CA GLY A 176 10.36 -7.21 -7.19
C GLY A 176 9.17 -7.54 -8.09
N LYS A 177 8.43 -6.54 -8.60
CA LYS A 177 7.22 -6.75 -9.42
C LYS A 177 7.11 -5.89 -10.68
N ALA A 178 8.02 -4.93 -10.92
CA ALA A 178 8.03 -4.18 -12.19
C ALA A 178 8.34 -5.11 -13.38
N ASP A 179 7.99 -4.75 -14.61
CA ASP A 179 8.20 -5.61 -15.79
C ASP A 179 9.64 -6.17 -15.92
N GLU A 180 10.65 -5.35 -15.59
CA GLU A 180 12.07 -5.78 -15.57
C GLU A 180 12.55 -6.29 -14.18
N TYR A 181 11.66 -6.77 -13.33
CA TYR A 181 12.00 -7.22 -11.97
C TYR A 181 13.08 -8.30 -11.98
N VAL A 182 13.10 -9.19 -12.98
CA VAL A 182 14.14 -10.22 -13.13
C VAL A 182 15.52 -9.56 -13.22
N GLN A 183 15.66 -8.51 -14.05
CA GLN A 183 16.89 -7.76 -14.21
C GLN A 183 17.20 -6.93 -12.96
N TYR A 184 16.21 -6.26 -12.35
CA TYR A 184 16.39 -5.44 -11.15
C TYR A 184 16.83 -6.26 -9.94
N ARG A 185 16.20 -7.41 -9.69
CA ARG A 185 16.58 -8.31 -8.59
C ARG A 185 18.00 -8.84 -8.78
N ARG A 186 18.40 -9.17 -10.01
CA ARG A 186 19.79 -9.54 -10.32
C ARG A 186 20.76 -8.39 -10.04
N LEU A 187 20.47 -7.19 -10.56
CA LEU A 187 21.32 -6.02 -10.34
C LEU A 187 21.45 -5.69 -8.85
N PHE A 188 20.33 -5.69 -8.12
CA PHE A 188 20.31 -5.46 -6.68
C PHE A 188 21.19 -6.48 -5.95
N LYS A 189 20.98 -7.77 -6.20
CA LYS A 189 21.78 -8.85 -5.60
C LYS A 189 23.29 -8.68 -5.77
N GLU A 190 23.72 -8.17 -6.91
CA GLU A 190 25.12 -7.96 -7.27
C GLU A 190 25.69 -6.61 -6.78
N ASP A 191 24.85 -5.67 -6.35
CA ASP A 191 25.22 -4.29 -6.01
C ASP A 191 25.79 -4.16 -4.58
N THR A 192 26.99 -4.69 -4.37
CA THR A 192 27.64 -4.70 -3.05
C THR A 192 27.87 -3.31 -2.47
N ASP A 193 28.15 -2.31 -3.32
CA ASP A 193 28.39 -0.94 -2.89
C ASP A 193 27.11 -0.32 -2.33
N TYR A 194 25.97 -0.59 -2.97
CA TYR A 194 24.68 -0.15 -2.48
C TYR A 194 24.29 -0.85 -1.16
N HIS A 195 24.56 -2.15 -1.02
CA HIS A 195 24.35 -2.84 0.26
C HIS A 195 25.19 -2.25 1.40
N GLN A 196 26.44 -1.84 1.12
CA GLN A 196 27.27 -1.16 2.11
C GLN A 196 26.74 0.24 2.46
N GLN A 197 26.14 0.95 1.49
CA GLN A 197 25.45 2.21 1.76
C GLN A 197 24.25 1.99 2.69
N LEU A 198 23.37 1.03 2.40
CA LEU A 198 22.22 0.73 3.24
C LEU A 198 22.61 0.33 4.66
N ARG A 199 23.70 -0.44 4.84
CA ARG A 199 24.28 -0.71 6.17
C ARG A 199 24.70 0.56 6.90
N ARG A 200 25.36 1.50 6.20
CA ARG A 200 25.77 2.80 6.77
C ARG A 200 24.56 3.66 7.16
N GLU A 201 23.44 3.49 6.46
CA GLU A 201 22.16 4.14 6.74
C GLU A 201 21.35 3.43 7.85
N GLY A 202 21.86 2.33 8.41
CA GLY A 202 21.29 1.64 9.55
C GLY A 202 20.31 0.51 9.22
N VAL A 203 20.19 0.13 7.93
CA VAL A 203 19.39 -1.03 7.53
C VAL A 203 20.10 -2.32 7.94
N ASN A 204 19.38 -3.24 8.59
CA ASN A 204 19.92 -4.55 8.96
C ASN A 204 20.03 -5.47 7.74
N MET A 205 21.09 -5.28 6.95
CA MET A 205 21.32 -6.06 5.73
C MET A 205 21.76 -7.50 6.00
N ASP A 206 22.09 -7.87 7.24
CA ASP A 206 22.41 -9.28 7.56
C ASP A 206 21.15 -10.15 7.52
N ASP A 207 20.02 -9.61 7.98
CA ASP A 207 18.71 -10.25 7.90
C ASP A 207 18.01 -10.05 6.52
N ALA A 208 18.73 -9.46 5.56
CA ALA A 208 18.26 -9.28 4.18
C ALA A 208 18.86 -10.32 3.20
N VAL A 209 19.66 -11.27 3.71
CA VAL A 209 20.27 -12.34 2.91
C VAL A 209 19.32 -13.53 2.84
N GLY A 210 18.89 -13.85 1.62
CA GLY A 210 18.10 -15.03 1.31
C GLY A 210 18.94 -16.20 0.78
N VAL A 211 18.25 -17.23 0.29
CA VAL A 211 18.84 -18.47 -0.25
C VAL A 211 19.74 -18.20 -1.45
N LEU A 212 19.35 -17.25 -2.30
CA LEU A 212 20.07 -16.90 -3.52
C LEU A 212 21.08 -15.76 -3.35
N GLY A 213 21.19 -15.17 -2.15
CA GLY A 213 22.01 -13.99 -1.88
C GLY A 213 21.19 -12.82 -1.31
N MET A 214 21.67 -11.59 -1.46
CA MET A 214 20.93 -10.41 -1.01
C MET A 214 19.60 -10.29 -1.75
N ASP A 215 18.50 -10.08 -1.02
CA ASP A 215 17.16 -10.07 -1.58
C ASP A 215 16.40 -8.76 -1.29
N ASN A 216 15.70 -8.26 -2.30
CA ASN A 216 14.98 -6.98 -2.24
C ASN A 216 13.74 -7.05 -1.33
N TRP A 217 13.03 -8.18 -1.30
CA TRP A 217 11.89 -8.39 -0.40
C TRP A 217 12.38 -8.49 1.04
N LEU A 218 13.46 -9.21 1.31
CA LEU A 218 14.02 -9.24 2.67
C LEU A 218 14.55 -7.87 3.09
N THR A 219 15.14 -7.09 2.18
CA THR A 219 15.55 -5.69 2.45
C THR A 219 14.33 -4.80 2.76
N GLY A 220 13.27 -4.87 1.96
CA GLY A 220 12.03 -4.12 2.20
C GLY A 220 11.38 -4.49 3.53
N ARG A 221 11.48 -5.76 3.94
CA ARG A 221 11.00 -6.22 5.25
C ARG A 221 11.70 -5.53 6.42
N GLN A 222 13.01 -5.27 6.32
CA GLN A 222 13.74 -4.57 7.39
C GLN A 222 13.21 -3.16 7.64
N TRP A 223 12.80 -2.47 6.58
CA TRP A 223 12.16 -1.17 6.68
C TRP A 223 10.79 -1.23 7.38
N PHE A 224 9.96 -2.23 7.05
CA PHE A 224 8.70 -2.43 7.77
C PHE A 224 8.89 -2.77 9.25
N LEU A 225 9.85 -3.62 9.58
CA LEU A 225 10.18 -3.94 10.98
C LEU A 225 10.63 -2.70 11.75
N THR A 226 11.44 -1.85 11.11
CA THR A 226 11.84 -0.56 11.68
C THR A 226 10.61 0.31 11.95
N ALA A 227 9.72 0.43 10.96
CA ALA A 227 8.45 1.15 11.09
C ALA A 227 7.59 0.62 12.25
N GLN A 228 7.49 -0.70 12.39
CA GLN A 228 6.77 -1.34 13.49
C GLN A 228 7.40 -1.04 14.85
N SER A 229 8.73 -1.10 14.98
CA SER A 229 9.41 -0.78 16.25
C SER A 229 9.15 0.66 16.71
N LEU A 230 9.06 1.62 15.79
CA LEU A 230 8.70 3.00 16.11
C LEU A 230 7.31 3.09 16.74
N VAL A 231 6.36 2.30 16.24
CA VAL A 231 4.98 2.28 16.74
C VAL A 231 4.89 1.50 18.05
N ASP A 232 5.49 0.33 18.10
CA ASP A 232 5.30 -0.63 19.19
C ASP A 232 6.18 -0.32 20.39
N ASP A 233 7.46 -0.02 20.16
CA ASP A 233 8.43 0.16 21.24
C ASP A 233 8.48 1.63 21.66
N GLN A 234 8.48 2.54 20.68
CA GLN A 234 8.59 3.98 20.95
C GLN A 234 7.23 4.69 21.09
N LYS A 235 6.11 3.96 20.89
CA LYS A 235 4.75 4.49 20.99
C LYS A 235 4.53 5.73 20.12
N ILE A 236 5.12 5.72 18.93
CA ILE A 236 4.90 6.73 17.91
C ILE A 236 3.61 6.36 17.16
N PRO A 237 2.59 7.23 17.12
CA PRO A 237 1.36 6.92 16.44
C PRO A 237 1.58 6.78 14.93
N ILE A 238 0.84 5.87 14.28
CA ILE A 238 0.79 5.79 12.82
C ILE A 238 0.00 7.01 12.30
N ARG A 239 0.71 8.12 12.12
CA ARG A 239 0.19 9.36 11.51
C ARG A 239 0.66 9.42 10.07
N GLY A 240 -0.22 9.86 9.17
CA GLY A 240 0.18 10.45 7.90
C GLY A 240 0.01 11.96 8.05
N ASN A 241 1.00 12.77 7.67
CA ASN A 241 0.87 14.23 7.68
C ASN A 241 0.13 14.75 6.45
N LEU A 242 -0.97 14.09 6.09
CA LEU A 242 -1.88 14.56 5.06
C LEU A 242 -3.04 15.21 5.78
N LEU A 243 -3.38 16.45 5.43
CA LEU A 243 -4.63 17.07 5.85
C LEU A 243 -5.69 16.61 4.84
N ASP A 244 -6.84 16.13 5.30
CA ASP A 244 -8.00 16.02 4.42
C ASP A 244 -8.46 17.42 3.98
N GLU A 245 -9.38 17.48 3.01
CA GLU A 245 -9.95 18.74 2.50
C GLU A 245 -10.58 19.61 3.61
N SER A 246 -10.89 19.01 4.76
CA SER A 246 -11.45 19.67 5.96
C SER A 246 -10.39 20.11 6.97
N GLY A 247 -9.10 19.97 6.66
CA GLY A 247 -8.00 20.35 7.55
C GLY A 247 -7.80 19.40 8.74
N ARG A 248 -8.32 18.17 8.68
CA ARG A 248 -8.07 17.13 9.69
C ARG A 248 -6.91 16.25 9.27
N ILE A 249 -6.11 15.80 10.23
CA ILE A 249 -5.02 14.86 9.97
C ILE A 249 -5.64 13.56 9.42
N LYS A 250 -5.42 13.27 8.13
CA LYS A 250 -5.67 11.99 7.47
C LYS A 250 -4.97 10.94 8.33
N ARG A 251 -5.75 9.97 8.80
CA ARG A 251 -5.20 8.83 9.54
C ARG A 251 -4.11 8.22 8.65
N GLY A 252 -2.95 7.89 9.22
CA GLY A 252 -1.90 7.18 8.49
C GLY A 252 -2.41 5.82 8.01
N LYS A 253 -1.52 4.97 7.49
CA LYS A 253 -1.89 3.59 7.11
C LYS A 253 -2.70 2.93 8.24
N ALA A 254 -3.82 2.28 7.91
CA ALA A 254 -4.63 1.60 8.91
C ALA A 254 -3.78 0.57 9.67
N PRO A 255 -3.87 0.45 11.01
CA PRO A 255 -3.05 -0.49 11.78
C PRO A 255 -3.12 -1.93 11.26
N LEU A 256 -4.32 -2.34 10.80
CA LEU A 256 -4.55 -3.61 10.15
C LEU A 256 -3.57 -3.84 8.99
N LEU A 257 -3.56 -2.93 8.01
CA LEU A 257 -2.65 -3.02 6.86
C LEU A 257 -1.21 -2.83 7.30
N PHE A 258 -0.89 -1.78 8.05
CA PHE A 258 0.47 -1.42 8.45
C PHE A 258 1.24 -2.62 9.04
N HIS A 259 0.58 -3.42 9.88
CA HIS A 259 1.22 -4.56 10.53
C HIS A 259 1.30 -5.85 9.69
N SER A 260 0.58 -5.95 8.57
CA SER A 260 0.56 -7.14 7.71
C SER A 260 1.79 -7.28 6.81
N TYR A 261 2.42 -6.17 6.44
CA TYR A 261 3.46 -6.12 5.41
C TYR A 261 4.75 -6.92 5.70
N PRO A 262 5.28 -6.96 6.93
CA PRO A 262 6.46 -7.78 7.21
C PRO A 262 6.28 -9.27 6.89
N ALA A 263 5.07 -9.80 7.09
CA ALA A 263 4.76 -11.18 6.78
C ALA A 263 4.45 -11.36 5.28
N LYS A 264 3.69 -10.45 4.66
CA LYS A 264 3.46 -10.44 3.21
C LYS A 264 4.77 -10.36 2.41
N TRP A 265 5.79 -9.65 2.90
CA TRP A 265 7.09 -9.59 2.23
C TRP A 265 7.87 -10.90 2.34
N LEU A 266 7.66 -11.69 3.40
CA LEU A 266 8.20 -13.06 3.45
C LEU A 266 7.49 -13.99 2.46
N MET A 267 6.17 -13.82 2.28
CA MET A 267 5.42 -14.57 1.26
C MET A 267 5.90 -14.22 -0.15
N ASN A 268 6.10 -12.92 -0.44
CA ASN A 268 6.64 -12.48 -1.73
C ASN A 268 8.09 -12.93 -1.94
N TYR A 269 8.90 -12.97 -0.88
CA TYR A 269 10.23 -13.57 -0.94
C TYR A 269 10.15 -15.06 -1.29
N ALA A 270 9.29 -15.82 -0.63
CA ALA A 270 9.12 -17.26 -0.86
C ALA A 270 8.64 -17.53 -2.30
N ALA A 271 7.57 -16.89 -2.75
CA ALA A 271 7.11 -16.98 -4.14
C ALA A 271 8.20 -16.55 -5.13
N GLY A 272 8.91 -15.47 -4.82
CA GLY A 272 9.94 -14.91 -5.68
C GLY A 272 11.20 -15.77 -5.82
N ILE A 273 11.50 -16.68 -4.89
CA ILE A 273 12.59 -17.67 -5.06
C ILE A 273 12.10 -18.92 -5.79
N GLU A 274 10.82 -19.28 -5.65
CA GLU A 274 10.19 -20.37 -6.41
C GLU A 274 10.15 -20.04 -7.90
N GLU A 275 9.75 -18.81 -8.26
CA GLU A 275 9.82 -18.27 -9.63
C GLU A 275 11.25 -18.36 -10.21
N GLN A 276 12.28 -18.28 -9.36
CA GLN A 276 13.69 -18.38 -9.75
C GLN A 276 14.23 -19.83 -9.75
N GLY A 277 13.36 -20.82 -9.54
CA GLY A 277 13.70 -22.24 -9.60
C GLY A 277 14.14 -22.86 -8.28
N VAL A 278 14.05 -22.15 -7.15
CA VAL A 278 14.25 -22.76 -5.82
C VAL A 278 12.97 -23.50 -5.44
N LEU A 279 12.90 -24.78 -5.80
CA LEU A 279 11.70 -25.62 -5.65
C LEU A 279 12.04 -26.87 -4.83
N ASP A 280 12.59 -26.62 -3.64
CA ASP A 280 13.07 -27.63 -2.70
C ASP A 280 12.71 -27.27 -1.24
N GLU A 281 13.39 -27.91 -0.28
CA GLU A 281 13.20 -27.64 1.15
C GLU A 281 13.40 -26.16 1.52
N SER A 282 14.26 -25.43 0.81
CA SER A 282 14.52 -24.02 1.06
C SER A 282 13.28 -23.16 0.81
N ALA A 283 12.49 -23.47 -0.22
CA ALA A 283 11.23 -22.80 -0.49
C ALA A 283 10.18 -23.09 0.58
N ARG A 284 10.06 -24.36 0.99
CA ARG A 284 9.18 -24.74 2.11
C ARG A 284 9.54 -24.03 3.40
N LEU A 285 10.84 -23.90 3.71
CA LEU A 285 11.31 -23.17 4.89
C LEU A 285 11.02 -21.66 4.79
N ALA A 286 11.09 -21.08 3.60
CA ALA A 286 10.72 -19.69 3.36
C ALA A 286 9.22 -19.46 3.61
N TRP A 287 8.35 -20.32 3.05
CA TRP A 287 6.91 -20.31 3.32
C TRP A 287 6.57 -20.59 4.79
N ALA A 288 7.28 -21.50 5.45
CA ALA A 288 7.13 -21.73 6.88
C ALA A 288 7.50 -20.49 7.71
N SER A 289 8.52 -19.74 7.29
CA SER A 289 8.85 -18.46 7.93
C SER A 289 7.79 -17.39 7.69
N ALA A 290 7.20 -17.36 6.50
CA ALA A 290 6.10 -16.47 6.15
C ALA A 290 4.85 -16.78 6.99
N GLY A 291 4.48 -18.06 7.11
CA GLY A 291 3.35 -18.53 7.93
C GLY A 291 3.51 -18.16 9.40
N ARG A 292 4.68 -18.40 10.00
CA ARG A 292 4.96 -17.98 11.39
C ARG A 292 4.79 -16.47 11.58
N ALA A 293 5.30 -15.67 10.65
CA ALA A 293 5.15 -14.22 10.71
C ALA A 293 3.68 -13.76 10.53
N TRP A 294 2.89 -14.48 9.72
CA TRP A 294 1.46 -14.23 9.55
C TRP A 294 0.67 -14.58 10.81
N ASP A 295 1.02 -15.68 11.48
CA ASP A 295 0.45 -16.06 12.78
C ASP A 295 0.77 -15.03 13.86
N GLU A 296 2.01 -14.54 13.91
CA GLU A 296 2.42 -13.46 14.82
C GLU A 296 1.64 -12.16 14.56
N TYR A 297 1.39 -11.83 13.29
CA TYR A 297 0.53 -10.72 12.90
C TYR A 297 -0.92 -10.96 13.37
N GLY A 298 -1.48 -12.15 13.19
CA GLY A 298 -2.84 -12.46 13.63
C GLY A 298 -3.01 -12.51 15.15
N ALA A 299 -1.93 -12.75 15.90
CA ALA A 299 -1.92 -12.73 17.36
C ALA A 299 -1.79 -11.32 17.97
N ARG A 300 -1.50 -10.31 17.14
CA ARG A 300 -1.32 -8.91 17.56
C ARG A 300 -2.64 -8.24 17.91
N ASP A 301 -2.60 -7.36 18.91
CA ASP A 301 -3.71 -6.45 19.20
C ASP A 301 -3.80 -5.36 18.12
N ILE A 302 -4.84 -5.42 17.29
CA ILE A 302 -5.14 -4.43 16.25
C ILE A 302 -6.30 -3.54 16.72
N MET A 303 -6.06 -2.24 16.84
CA MET A 303 -7.10 -1.28 17.21
C MET A 303 -8.09 -1.10 16.05
N THR A 304 -9.36 -1.41 16.31
CA THR A 304 -10.44 -1.23 15.33
C THR A 304 -10.91 0.23 15.25
N SER A 305 -11.59 0.58 14.16
CA SER A 305 -12.34 1.83 14.00
C SER A 305 -13.42 2.02 15.07
N TYR A 306 -13.93 0.94 15.66
CA TYR A 306 -14.90 0.95 16.76
C TYR A 306 -14.29 1.31 18.13
N GLY A 307 -12.97 1.43 18.23
CA GLY A 307 -12.27 1.89 19.44
C GLY A 307 -11.93 0.80 20.46
N PHE A 308 -11.95 -0.47 20.07
CA PHE A 308 -11.45 -1.59 20.87
C PHE A 308 -10.48 -2.46 20.05
N PRO A 309 -9.52 -3.14 20.71
CA PRO A 309 -8.58 -4.02 20.01
C PRO A 309 -9.22 -5.39 19.72
N ILE A 310 -8.77 -5.99 18.61
CA ILE A 310 -9.06 -7.38 18.21
C ILE A 310 -7.77 -8.13 17.93
N ARG A 311 -7.85 -9.47 17.85
CA ARG A 311 -6.79 -10.35 17.35
C ARG A 311 -7.41 -11.24 16.27
N LEU A 312 -6.79 -11.28 15.11
CA LEU A 312 -7.34 -12.00 13.96
C LEU A 312 -7.39 -13.52 14.23
N ASN A 313 -6.44 -14.07 14.99
CA ASN A 313 -6.41 -15.50 15.33
C ASN A 313 -7.49 -15.93 16.33
N GLU A 314 -8.26 -15.00 16.90
CA GLU A 314 -9.24 -15.31 17.95
C GLU A 314 -10.66 -15.56 17.42
N ASP A 315 -10.93 -15.49 16.11
CA ASP A 315 -12.29 -15.65 15.55
C ASP A 315 -12.98 -16.95 16.04
N ILE A 316 -12.35 -18.12 15.83
CA ILE A 316 -12.91 -19.42 16.23
C ILE A 316 -13.15 -19.47 17.75
N LYS A 317 -12.22 -18.93 18.54
CA LYS A 317 -12.33 -18.87 20.00
C LYS A 317 -13.48 -17.97 20.44
N LEU A 318 -13.63 -16.80 19.83
CA LEU A 318 -14.71 -15.85 20.09
C LEU A 318 -16.06 -16.45 19.70
N ARG A 319 -16.15 -17.13 18.56
CA ARG A 319 -17.36 -17.81 18.08
C ARG A 319 -17.79 -18.93 19.04
N ASN A 320 -16.86 -19.78 19.47
CA ASN A 320 -17.14 -20.84 20.43
C ASN A 320 -17.58 -20.30 21.80
N GLU A 321 -16.92 -19.25 22.29
CA GLU A 321 -17.28 -18.60 23.55
C GLU A 321 -18.64 -17.89 23.47
N LEU A 322 -18.94 -17.24 22.34
CA LEU A 322 -20.23 -16.61 22.10
C LEU A 322 -21.35 -17.66 22.10
N ASN A 323 -21.19 -18.74 21.33
CA ASN A 323 -22.16 -19.84 21.29
C ASN A 323 -22.44 -20.40 22.70
N ARG A 324 -21.38 -20.66 23.47
CA ARG A 324 -21.50 -21.11 24.87
C ARG A 324 -22.25 -20.12 25.75
N GLN A 325 -21.98 -18.82 25.61
CA GLN A 325 -22.64 -17.77 26.39
C GLN A 325 -24.10 -17.58 25.99
N VAL A 326 -24.42 -17.74 24.70
CA VAL A 326 -25.80 -17.70 24.19
C VAL A 326 -26.60 -18.84 24.81
N ASP A 327 -26.07 -20.06 24.80
CA ASP A 327 -26.70 -21.22 25.46
C ASP A 327 -26.95 -20.99 26.95
N GLU A 328 -25.97 -20.41 27.65
CA GLU A 328 -26.09 -20.07 29.08
C GLU A 328 -27.16 -19.01 29.32
N PHE A 329 -27.24 -18.00 28.45
CA PHE A 329 -28.23 -16.95 28.52
C PHE A 329 -29.64 -17.48 28.28
N ASP A 330 -29.85 -18.28 27.23
CA ASP A 330 -31.15 -18.86 26.91
C ASP A 330 -31.65 -19.80 28.01
N LYS A 331 -30.76 -20.63 28.57
CA LYS A 331 -31.07 -21.44 29.76
C LYS A 331 -31.43 -20.57 30.96
N PHE A 332 -30.73 -19.46 31.19
CA PHE A 332 -30.98 -18.55 32.31
C PHE A 332 -32.35 -17.86 32.20
N ILE A 333 -32.77 -17.46 31.01
CA ILE A 333 -34.11 -16.89 30.77
C ILE A 333 -35.18 -17.95 30.49
N SER A 334 -34.85 -19.24 30.68
CA SER A 334 -35.78 -20.38 30.54
C SER A 334 -36.43 -20.49 29.16
N GLY A 335 -35.68 -20.24 28.08
CA GLY A 335 -36.20 -20.36 26.70
C GLY A 335 -37.12 -19.21 26.27
N LEU A 336 -37.25 -18.14 27.06
CA LEU A 336 -38.11 -16.99 26.75
C LEU A 336 -37.82 -16.38 25.37
N ARG A 337 -36.56 -16.43 24.89
CA ARG A 337 -36.20 -15.92 23.58
C ARG A 337 -36.89 -16.69 22.45
N GLU A 338 -36.96 -18.01 22.52
CA GLU A 338 -37.68 -18.85 21.55
C GLU A 338 -39.20 -18.57 21.56
N GLU A 339 -39.78 -18.37 22.75
CA GLU A 339 -41.20 -17.98 22.86
C GLU A 339 -41.48 -16.62 22.21
N LEU A 340 -40.55 -15.66 22.33
CA LEU A 340 -40.66 -14.35 21.69
C LEU A 340 -40.50 -14.46 20.16
N ILE A 341 -39.56 -15.27 19.68
CA ILE A 341 -39.39 -15.58 18.25
C ILE A 341 -40.68 -16.19 17.70
N ALA A 342 -41.26 -17.18 18.38
CA ALA A 342 -42.51 -17.81 17.95
C ALA A 342 -43.67 -16.80 17.83
N LYS A 343 -43.80 -15.87 18.80
CA LYS A 343 -44.79 -14.80 18.75
C LYS A 343 -44.57 -13.79 17.62
N LYS A 344 -43.32 -13.47 17.28
CA LYS A 344 -43.01 -12.62 16.12
C LYS A 344 -43.28 -13.39 14.82
N ARG A 345 -42.99 -14.69 14.76
CA ARG A 345 -43.26 -15.56 13.61
C ARG A 345 -44.77 -15.65 13.29
N GLU A 346 -45.64 -15.64 14.29
CA GLU A 346 -47.10 -15.58 14.10
C GLU A 346 -47.58 -14.31 13.37
N GLN A 347 -46.76 -13.26 13.29
CA GLN A 347 -47.08 -11.99 12.64
C GLN A 347 -46.57 -11.90 11.20
N LEU A 348 -45.82 -12.91 10.73
CA LEU A 348 -45.33 -12.98 9.36
C LEU A 348 -46.44 -13.37 8.37
N THR A 349 -46.29 -12.95 7.12
CA THR A 349 -47.20 -13.38 6.05
C THR A 349 -46.97 -14.85 5.69
N PRO A 350 -47.95 -15.52 5.06
CA PRO A 350 -47.75 -16.90 4.58
C PRO A 350 -46.57 -17.06 3.61
N GLU A 351 -46.32 -16.04 2.79
CA GLU A 351 -45.21 -16.00 1.83
C GLU A 351 -43.85 -15.88 2.54
N GLU A 352 -43.76 -15.04 3.57
CA GLU A 352 -42.57 -14.90 4.41
C GLU A 352 -42.25 -16.19 5.17
N ILE A 353 -43.27 -16.87 5.72
CA ILE A 353 -43.10 -18.14 6.41
C ILE A 353 -42.59 -19.21 5.42
N ALA A 354 -43.18 -19.29 4.23
CA ALA A 354 -42.75 -20.23 3.20
C ALA A 354 -41.30 -19.97 2.75
N ALA A 355 -40.89 -18.70 2.65
CA ALA A 355 -39.52 -18.32 2.31
C ALA A 355 -38.51 -18.74 3.39
N ILE A 356 -38.82 -18.51 4.68
CA ILE A 356 -37.94 -18.93 5.80
C ILE A 356 -37.83 -20.46 5.88
N ASP A 357 -38.94 -21.18 5.72
CA ASP A 357 -38.99 -22.65 5.85
C ASP A 357 -38.35 -23.38 4.66
N THR A 358 -38.08 -22.68 3.55
CA THR A 358 -37.34 -23.23 2.42
C THR A 358 -35.83 -23.20 2.74
N PRO A 359 -35.11 -24.34 2.63
CA PRO A 359 -33.65 -24.39 2.83
C PRO A 359 -32.93 -23.37 1.95
N PHE A 360 -31.83 -22.77 2.46
CA PHE A 360 -31.13 -21.67 1.77
C PHE A 360 -30.78 -22.01 0.31
N ASP A 361 -30.24 -23.21 0.07
CA ASP A 361 -29.81 -23.68 -1.25
C ASP A 361 -30.99 -23.92 -2.23
N ASP A 362 -32.22 -24.04 -1.72
CA ASP A 362 -33.44 -24.29 -2.50
C ASP A 362 -34.29 -23.01 -2.70
N ARG A 363 -33.88 -21.86 -2.15
CA ARG A 363 -34.61 -20.59 -2.24
C ARG A 363 -34.46 -19.99 -3.65
N SER A 364 -35.56 -19.54 -4.25
CA SER A 364 -35.50 -18.64 -5.43
C SER A 364 -34.94 -17.25 -5.04
N GLU A 365 -34.48 -16.46 -6.00
CA GLU A 365 -34.01 -15.07 -5.75
C GLU A 365 -35.03 -14.24 -4.96
N GLU A 366 -36.31 -14.30 -5.33
CA GLU A 366 -37.38 -13.61 -4.60
C GLU A 366 -37.55 -14.14 -3.17
N GLN A 367 -37.39 -15.46 -2.97
CA GLN A 367 -37.46 -16.07 -1.64
C GLN A 367 -36.24 -15.72 -0.77
N ILE A 368 -35.06 -15.49 -1.34
CA ILE A 368 -33.88 -15.04 -0.60
C ILE A 368 -34.16 -13.68 0.04
N GLU A 369 -34.65 -12.71 -0.75
CA GLU A 369 -34.95 -11.36 -0.24
C GLU A 369 -36.08 -11.39 0.79
N LEU A 370 -37.15 -12.16 0.53
CA LEU A 370 -38.27 -12.35 1.45
C LEU A 370 -37.83 -13.01 2.77
N ALA A 371 -37.04 -14.08 2.70
CA ALA A 371 -36.54 -14.78 3.87
C ALA A 371 -35.63 -13.87 4.71
N PHE A 372 -34.72 -13.12 4.08
CA PHE A 372 -33.86 -12.17 4.79
C PHE A 372 -34.66 -11.11 5.56
N LYS A 373 -35.64 -10.48 4.90
CA LYS A 373 -36.54 -9.50 5.54
C LYS A 373 -37.36 -10.13 6.69
N ALA A 374 -37.82 -11.36 6.50
CA ALA A 374 -38.62 -12.06 7.50
C ALA A 374 -37.78 -12.53 8.70
N GLU A 375 -36.55 -13.01 8.47
CA GLU A 375 -35.57 -13.38 9.50
C GLU A 375 -35.19 -12.17 10.36
N ASP A 376 -34.98 -11.00 9.75
CA ASP A 376 -34.75 -9.74 10.47
C ASP A 376 -35.95 -9.33 11.34
N LYS A 377 -37.18 -9.49 10.81
CA LYS A 377 -38.42 -9.20 11.58
C LYS A 377 -38.56 -10.06 12.82
N ILE A 378 -38.23 -11.35 12.75
CA ILE A 378 -38.38 -12.28 13.89
C ILE A 378 -37.17 -12.29 14.82
N LYS A 379 -36.06 -11.68 14.42
CA LYS A 379 -34.86 -11.57 15.25
C LYS A 379 -35.20 -10.93 16.60
N ILE A 380 -34.74 -11.57 17.66
CA ILE A 380 -34.84 -11.06 19.03
C ILE A 380 -33.43 -10.75 19.50
N GLU A 381 -33.15 -9.46 19.66
CA GLU A 381 -31.90 -8.99 20.24
C GLU A 381 -31.78 -9.41 21.71
N TYR A 382 -30.55 -9.64 22.18
CA TYR A 382 -30.32 -10.13 23.54
C TYR A 382 -30.87 -9.18 24.61
N ASP A 383 -30.87 -7.87 24.34
CA ASP A 383 -31.40 -6.86 25.26
C ASP A 383 -32.94 -6.87 25.32
N GLU A 384 -33.63 -7.12 24.19
CA GLU A 384 -35.08 -7.32 24.09
C GLU A 384 -35.50 -8.51 24.96
N ALA A 385 -34.86 -9.67 24.75
CA ALA A 385 -35.10 -10.88 25.56
C ALA A 385 -34.83 -10.63 27.06
N ALA A 386 -33.74 -9.92 27.38
CA ALA A 386 -33.41 -9.59 28.76
C ALA A 386 -34.40 -8.63 29.42
N LYS A 387 -34.96 -7.65 28.68
CA LYS A 387 -36.00 -6.72 29.18
C LYS A 387 -37.31 -7.45 29.47
N ALA A 388 -37.68 -8.41 28.61
CA ALA A 388 -38.87 -9.25 28.77
C ALA A 388 -38.77 -10.21 29.96
N ALA A 389 -37.55 -10.53 30.41
CA ALA A 389 -37.34 -11.45 31.53
C ALA A 389 -38.04 -11.00 32.84
N PRO A 390 -38.44 -11.96 33.72
CA PRO A 390 -39.08 -11.67 34.99
C PRO A 390 -38.29 -10.66 35.85
N PRO A 391 -38.97 -9.76 36.60
CA PRO A 391 -38.29 -8.69 37.36
C PRO A 391 -37.19 -9.16 38.31
N ARG A 392 -37.32 -10.39 38.85
CA ARG A 392 -36.34 -10.99 39.77
C ARG A 392 -34.99 -11.31 39.10
N ILE A 393 -35.00 -11.70 37.83
CA ILE A 393 -33.79 -12.11 37.09
C ILE A 393 -33.32 -11.07 36.06
N ARG A 394 -34.19 -10.13 35.69
CA ARG A 394 -33.97 -9.09 34.66
C ARG A 394 -32.63 -8.37 34.78
N ARG A 395 -32.22 -7.97 35.99
CA ARG A 395 -30.94 -7.26 36.18
C ARG A 395 -29.73 -8.10 35.78
N THR A 396 -29.77 -9.39 36.06
CA THR A 396 -28.70 -10.33 35.68
C THR A 396 -28.77 -10.64 34.18
N ALA A 397 -29.99 -10.86 33.65
CA ALA A 397 -30.20 -11.07 32.21
C ALA A 397 -29.66 -9.89 31.39
N LEU A 398 -29.94 -8.64 31.79
CA LEU A 398 -29.42 -7.44 31.11
C LEU A 398 -27.88 -7.35 31.13
N ARG A 399 -27.24 -7.86 32.18
CA ARG A 399 -25.77 -7.89 32.25
C ARG A 399 -25.20 -8.94 31.30
N MET A 400 -25.83 -10.12 31.24
CA MET A 400 -25.45 -11.19 30.31
C MET A 400 -25.64 -10.74 28.86
N ALA A 401 -26.80 -10.17 28.54
CA ALA A 401 -27.11 -9.61 27.21
C ALA A 401 -26.09 -8.57 26.77
N ARG A 402 -25.69 -7.64 27.64
CA ARG A 402 -24.65 -6.66 27.29
C ARG A 402 -23.32 -7.33 26.94
N LYS A 403 -22.91 -8.34 27.71
CA LYS A 403 -21.67 -9.09 27.43
C LYS A 403 -21.75 -9.86 26.10
N LEU A 404 -22.92 -10.43 25.79
CA LEU A 404 -23.16 -11.08 24.50
C LEU A 404 -23.00 -10.09 23.35
N MET A 405 -23.67 -8.94 23.41
CA MET A 405 -23.57 -7.89 22.39
C MET A 405 -22.13 -7.37 22.23
N GLU A 406 -21.39 -7.18 23.32
CA GLU A 406 -19.97 -6.78 23.27
C GLU A 406 -19.09 -7.84 22.57
N ASN A 407 -19.34 -9.13 22.83
CA ASN A 407 -18.60 -10.23 22.22
C ASN A 407 -19.00 -10.47 20.76
N GLU A 408 -20.27 -10.30 20.42
CA GLU A 408 -20.78 -10.35 19.05
C GLU A 408 -20.18 -9.22 18.21
N GLN A 409 -20.13 -8.00 18.75
CA GLN A 409 -19.47 -6.87 18.08
C GLN A 409 -17.98 -7.13 17.85
N LYS A 410 -17.29 -7.75 18.82
CA LYS A 410 -15.88 -8.15 18.66
C LYS A 410 -15.71 -9.23 17.59
N LEU A 411 -16.58 -10.24 17.57
CA LEU A 411 -16.54 -11.30 16.57
C LEU A 411 -16.76 -10.71 15.18
N GLN A 412 -17.82 -9.93 14.98
CA GLN A 412 -18.12 -9.28 13.70
C GLN A 412 -16.97 -8.38 13.23
N ALA A 413 -16.39 -7.58 14.12
CA ALA A 413 -15.22 -6.77 13.79
C ALA A 413 -14.01 -7.63 13.43
N THR A 414 -13.80 -8.77 14.12
CA THR A 414 -12.69 -9.69 13.83
C THR A 414 -12.86 -10.33 12.46
N THR A 415 -14.03 -10.88 12.16
CA THR A 415 -14.33 -11.49 10.85
C THR A 415 -14.18 -10.48 9.71
N SER A 416 -14.77 -9.28 9.85
CA SER A 416 -14.63 -8.23 8.82
C SER A 416 -13.19 -7.77 8.61
N TYR A 417 -12.36 -7.75 9.66
CA TYR A 417 -10.95 -7.37 9.54
C TYR A 417 -10.12 -8.50 8.95
N GLN A 418 -10.49 -9.77 9.16
CA GLN A 418 -9.89 -10.91 8.48
C GLN A 418 -10.16 -10.84 6.97
N GLU A 419 -11.40 -10.54 6.57
CA GLU A 419 -11.80 -10.40 5.17
C GLU A 419 -11.02 -9.28 4.46
N GLN A 420 -10.91 -8.10 5.06
CA GLN A 420 -10.18 -6.95 4.49
C GLN A 420 -8.70 -7.23 4.12
N VAL A 421 -8.08 -8.26 4.70
CA VAL A 421 -6.70 -8.63 4.40
C VAL A 421 -6.56 -10.04 3.84
N ASN A 422 -7.66 -10.70 3.51
CA ASN A 422 -7.72 -12.10 3.10
C ASN A 422 -6.96 -13.01 4.08
N PHE A 423 -7.18 -12.81 5.38
CA PHE A 423 -6.36 -13.39 6.45
C PHE A 423 -6.29 -14.92 6.39
N LEU A 424 -7.44 -15.57 6.28
CA LEU A 424 -7.54 -17.03 6.23
C LEU A 424 -6.95 -17.61 4.95
N TYR A 425 -7.10 -16.90 3.84
CA TYR A 425 -6.49 -17.28 2.56
C TYR A 425 -4.97 -17.32 2.65
N TRP A 426 -4.33 -16.23 3.12
CA TRP A 426 -2.88 -16.16 3.25
C TRP A 426 -2.32 -17.17 4.25
N GLN A 427 -3.08 -17.46 5.32
CA GLN A 427 -2.73 -18.51 6.28
C GLN A 427 -2.74 -19.88 5.59
N LEU A 428 -3.83 -20.23 4.91
CA LEU A 428 -3.97 -21.49 4.19
C LEU A 428 -2.90 -21.66 3.11
N ARG A 429 -2.61 -20.61 2.33
CA ARG A 429 -1.54 -20.63 1.33
C ARG A 429 -0.20 -20.96 1.97
N CYS A 430 0.15 -20.30 3.07
CA CYS A 430 1.41 -20.61 3.77
C CYS A 430 1.47 -22.07 4.25
N GLU A 431 0.35 -22.64 4.71
CA GLU A 431 0.27 -24.04 5.15
C GLU A 431 0.48 -25.01 3.98
N ILE A 432 -0.16 -24.76 2.84
CA ILE A 432 -0.10 -25.63 1.67
C ILE A 432 1.27 -25.58 0.98
N GLU A 433 1.87 -24.40 0.84
CA GLU A 433 3.17 -24.24 0.17
C GLU A 433 4.32 -24.87 0.97
N GLN A 434 4.09 -25.21 2.25
CA GLN A 434 5.02 -26.02 3.05
C GLN A 434 4.96 -27.52 2.73
N THR A 435 4.00 -27.97 1.92
CA THR A 435 3.84 -29.39 1.59
C THR A 435 4.74 -29.79 0.42
N GLU A 436 5.16 -31.06 0.41
CA GLU A 436 5.89 -31.61 -0.74
C GLU A 436 5.02 -31.62 -2.02
N THR A 437 3.71 -31.82 -1.87
CA THR A 437 2.72 -31.75 -2.95
C THR A 437 2.79 -30.40 -3.67
N ALA A 438 2.72 -29.28 -2.95
CA ALA A 438 2.80 -27.94 -3.54
C ALA A 438 4.17 -27.68 -4.17
N THR A 439 5.27 -28.06 -3.49
CA THR A 439 6.61 -27.93 -4.07
C THR A 439 6.74 -28.72 -5.38
N ASN A 440 6.23 -29.95 -5.43
CA ASN A 440 6.27 -30.80 -6.62
C ASN A 440 5.41 -30.22 -7.75
N ALA A 441 4.21 -29.73 -7.43
CA ALA A 441 3.32 -29.09 -8.39
C ALA A 441 4.00 -27.90 -9.09
N ARG A 442 4.62 -26.99 -8.31
CA ARG A 442 5.39 -25.85 -8.84
C ARG A 442 6.62 -26.30 -9.61
N ARG A 443 7.36 -27.28 -9.10
CA ARG A 443 8.55 -27.85 -9.76
C ARG A 443 8.23 -28.40 -11.13
N TYR A 444 7.14 -29.14 -11.29
CA TYR A 444 6.77 -29.71 -12.57
C TYR A 444 6.34 -28.66 -13.59
N ILE A 445 5.61 -27.61 -13.17
CA ILE A 445 5.33 -26.46 -14.06
C ILE A 445 6.63 -25.80 -14.50
N TYR A 446 7.55 -25.54 -13.56
CA TYR A 446 8.84 -24.93 -13.87
C TYR A 446 9.68 -25.78 -14.83
N GLU A 447 9.75 -27.10 -14.61
CA GLU A 447 10.44 -28.04 -15.49
C GLU A 447 9.80 -28.11 -16.89
N ALA A 448 8.47 -27.99 -16.98
CA ALA A 448 7.76 -27.90 -18.27
C ALA A 448 8.13 -26.61 -19.01
N ASP A 449 8.08 -25.47 -18.32
CA ASP A 449 8.43 -24.16 -18.91
C ASP A 449 9.91 -24.10 -19.32
N GLN A 450 10.83 -24.77 -18.60
CA GLN A 450 12.23 -24.91 -19.01
C GLN A 450 12.41 -25.84 -20.23
N ALA A 451 11.60 -26.88 -20.37
CA ALA A 451 11.64 -27.78 -21.53
C ALA A 451 11.22 -27.07 -22.84
N TYR A 452 10.45 -25.98 -22.74
CA TYR A 452 10.12 -25.12 -23.87
C TYR A 452 11.37 -24.56 -24.57
N GLU A 453 12.38 -24.14 -23.80
CA GLU A 453 13.64 -23.62 -24.35
C GLU A 453 14.39 -24.66 -25.21
N GLN A 454 14.15 -25.94 -24.95
CA GLN A 454 14.76 -27.07 -25.65
C GLN A 454 13.88 -27.63 -26.77
N ALA A 455 12.71 -27.02 -27.03
CA ALA A 455 11.69 -27.51 -27.96
C ALA A 455 11.26 -28.97 -27.70
N ALA A 456 11.29 -29.41 -26.44
CA ALA A 456 11.00 -30.78 -26.04
C ALA A 456 9.52 -30.95 -25.65
N LEU A 457 8.63 -30.92 -26.66
CA LEU A 457 7.16 -30.92 -26.47
C LEU A 457 6.65 -32.12 -25.65
N ASP A 458 7.18 -33.32 -25.89
CA ASP A 458 6.80 -34.52 -25.12
C ASP A 458 7.11 -34.37 -23.62
N THR A 459 8.30 -33.82 -23.32
CA THR A 459 8.70 -33.53 -21.93
C THR A 459 7.83 -32.46 -21.31
N MET A 460 7.48 -31.40 -22.05
CA MET A 460 6.57 -30.36 -21.56
C MET A 460 5.22 -30.96 -21.15
N LYS A 461 4.63 -31.78 -22.04
CA LYS A 461 3.37 -32.46 -21.78
C LYS A 461 3.45 -33.33 -20.53
N GLU A 462 4.45 -34.22 -20.44
CA GLU A 462 4.64 -35.10 -19.28
C GLU A 462 4.73 -34.30 -17.98
N LYS A 463 5.48 -33.19 -17.98
CA LYS A 463 5.67 -32.37 -16.80
C LYS A 463 4.41 -31.62 -16.39
N TYR A 464 3.67 -31.03 -17.34
CA TYR A 464 2.38 -30.42 -17.03
C TYR A 464 1.39 -31.45 -16.44
N GLU A 465 1.30 -32.65 -17.01
CA GLU A 465 0.41 -33.70 -16.50
C GLU A 465 0.76 -34.13 -15.07
N LEU A 466 2.04 -34.25 -14.74
CA LEU A 466 2.49 -34.47 -13.37
C LEU A 466 2.10 -33.30 -12.44
N ALA A 467 2.22 -32.07 -12.92
CA ALA A 467 1.79 -30.88 -12.17
C ALA A 467 0.28 -30.90 -11.88
N TRP A 468 -0.54 -31.23 -12.88
CA TRP A 468 -2.01 -31.29 -12.74
C TRP A 468 -2.45 -32.33 -11.72
N GLN A 469 -1.75 -33.47 -11.65
CA GLN A 469 -2.02 -34.48 -10.63
C GLN A 469 -1.71 -33.98 -9.21
N GLU A 470 -0.66 -33.20 -9.01
CA GLU A 470 -0.34 -32.63 -7.69
C GLU A 470 -1.31 -31.51 -7.32
N TRP A 471 -1.62 -30.61 -8.25
CA TRP A 471 -2.61 -29.54 -8.04
C TRP A 471 -4.01 -30.09 -7.74
N ALA A 472 -4.42 -31.18 -8.40
CA ALA A 472 -5.71 -31.81 -8.14
C ALA A 472 -5.83 -32.33 -6.71
N LYS A 473 -4.75 -32.86 -6.11
CA LYS A 473 -4.73 -33.26 -4.70
C LYS A 473 -4.96 -32.06 -3.78
N ILE A 474 -4.33 -30.93 -4.09
CA ILE A 474 -4.48 -29.68 -3.32
C ILE A 474 -5.93 -29.19 -3.36
N PHE A 475 -6.54 -29.11 -4.55
CA PHE A 475 -7.92 -28.64 -4.68
C PHE A 475 -8.95 -29.61 -4.12
N GLN A 476 -8.69 -30.91 -4.16
CA GLN A 476 -9.54 -31.90 -3.51
C GLN A 476 -9.60 -31.69 -1.98
N GLU A 477 -8.48 -31.34 -1.36
CA GLU A 477 -8.41 -31.05 0.08
C GLU A 477 -8.89 -29.62 0.40
N HIS A 478 -8.67 -28.67 -0.52
CA HIS A 478 -8.92 -27.25 -0.32
C HIS A 478 -9.62 -26.60 -1.53
N PRO A 479 -10.92 -26.89 -1.77
CA PRO A 479 -11.65 -26.38 -2.94
C PRO A 479 -11.72 -24.84 -3.02
N VAL A 480 -11.68 -24.16 -1.87
CA VAL A 480 -11.71 -22.69 -1.77
C VAL A 480 -10.54 -22.00 -2.52
N LEU A 481 -9.47 -22.73 -2.84
CA LEU A 481 -8.35 -22.19 -3.61
C LEU A 481 -8.61 -22.06 -5.12
N ILE A 482 -9.68 -22.67 -5.63
CA ILE A 482 -10.04 -22.58 -7.06
C ILE A 482 -10.37 -21.14 -7.44
N GLU A 483 -10.98 -20.39 -6.52
CA GLU A 483 -11.39 -18.99 -6.72
C GLU A 483 -10.30 -17.99 -6.29
N ALA A 484 -9.13 -18.48 -5.86
CA ALA A 484 -8.05 -17.62 -5.38
C ALA A 484 -7.38 -16.88 -6.56
N PRO A 485 -6.88 -15.65 -6.36
CA PRO A 485 -6.18 -14.90 -7.41
C PRO A 485 -5.03 -15.68 -8.07
N GLU A 486 -4.31 -16.49 -7.31
CA GLU A 486 -3.17 -17.29 -7.76
C GLU A 486 -3.58 -18.46 -8.66
N ALA A 487 -4.88 -18.81 -8.72
CA ALA A 487 -5.37 -19.74 -9.71
C ALA A 487 -5.32 -19.15 -11.14
N GLU A 488 -5.16 -17.84 -11.30
CA GLU A 488 -4.93 -17.18 -12.60
C GLU A 488 -3.58 -17.58 -13.19
N ASP A 489 -2.49 -17.53 -12.41
CA ASP A 489 -1.16 -18.00 -12.84
C ASP A 489 -1.21 -19.49 -13.26
N LEU A 490 -2.05 -20.27 -12.59
CA LEU A 490 -2.27 -21.67 -12.90
C LEU A 490 -3.07 -21.84 -14.21
N TYR A 491 -4.08 -21.02 -14.43
CA TYR A 491 -4.85 -20.99 -15.68
C TYR A 491 -3.98 -20.59 -16.88
N ASP A 492 -3.05 -19.65 -16.71
CA ASP A 492 -2.05 -19.32 -17.73
C ASP A 492 -1.16 -20.52 -18.08
N ALA A 493 -0.77 -21.32 -17.07
CA ALA A 493 -0.02 -22.56 -17.28
C ALA A 493 -0.87 -23.63 -18.00
N ILE A 494 -2.16 -23.72 -17.70
CA ILE A 494 -3.10 -24.60 -18.42
C ILE A 494 -3.22 -24.18 -19.88
N THR A 495 -3.29 -22.87 -20.17
CA THR A 495 -3.34 -22.34 -21.54
C THR A 495 -2.06 -22.70 -22.32
N ARG A 496 -0.89 -22.64 -21.68
CA ARG A 496 0.37 -23.14 -22.27
C ARG A 496 0.31 -24.64 -22.56
N TYR A 497 -0.23 -25.44 -21.65
CA TYR A 497 -0.43 -26.88 -21.87
C TYR A 497 -1.39 -27.18 -23.02
N GLN A 498 -2.50 -26.44 -23.14
CA GLN A 498 -3.41 -26.54 -24.28
C GLN A 498 -2.68 -26.26 -25.60
N TRP A 499 -1.82 -25.25 -25.64
CA TRP A 499 -0.97 -24.97 -26.81
C TRP A 499 -0.03 -26.15 -27.12
N VAL A 500 0.61 -26.75 -26.12
CA VAL A 500 1.49 -27.93 -26.30
C VAL A 500 0.72 -29.10 -26.92
N LEU A 501 -0.47 -29.42 -26.40
CA LEU A 501 -1.32 -30.48 -26.96
C LEU A 501 -1.70 -30.20 -28.42
N GLY A 502 -2.01 -28.94 -28.75
CA GLY A 502 -2.25 -28.51 -30.12
C GLY A 502 -1.05 -28.73 -31.04
N GLN A 503 0.18 -28.54 -30.57
CA GLN A 503 1.40 -28.84 -31.34
C GLN A 503 1.65 -30.35 -31.52
N LEU A 504 1.11 -31.18 -30.63
CA LEU A 504 1.21 -32.64 -30.66
C LEU A 504 0.03 -33.31 -31.38
N ASP A 505 -0.88 -32.53 -31.97
CA ASP A 505 -2.14 -33.01 -32.56
C ASP A 505 -3.00 -33.84 -31.57
N GLU A 506 -2.95 -33.50 -30.28
CA GLU A 506 -3.72 -34.14 -29.22
C GLU A 506 -4.99 -33.35 -28.86
N PRO A 507 -6.09 -34.04 -28.47
CA PRO A 507 -7.34 -33.37 -28.14
C PRO A 507 -7.24 -32.59 -26.82
N TRP A 508 -7.85 -31.41 -26.80
CA TRP A 508 -8.10 -30.62 -25.59
C TRP A 508 -9.59 -30.65 -25.23
N PRO A 509 -9.95 -30.85 -23.94
CA PRO A 509 -9.10 -31.37 -22.86
C PRO A 509 -8.85 -32.89 -23.00
N PRO A 510 -7.75 -33.43 -22.42
CA PRO A 510 -7.61 -34.87 -22.21
C PRO A 510 -8.80 -35.45 -21.43
N ALA A 511 -9.15 -36.71 -21.69
CA ALA A 511 -10.33 -37.36 -21.09
C ALA A 511 -10.25 -37.48 -19.55
N ASP A 512 -9.05 -37.51 -19.00
CA ASP A 512 -8.73 -37.64 -17.58
C ASP A 512 -8.13 -36.36 -16.98
N PHE A 513 -8.33 -35.20 -17.63
CA PHE A 513 -7.82 -33.92 -17.15
C PHE A 513 -8.40 -33.57 -15.77
N PRO A 514 -7.57 -33.40 -14.72
CA PRO A 514 -8.09 -33.37 -13.35
C PRO A 514 -8.52 -31.98 -12.87
N LEU A 515 -8.25 -30.91 -13.63
CA LEU A 515 -8.49 -29.52 -13.22
C LEU A 515 -9.66 -28.85 -13.98
N HIS A 516 -10.70 -29.62 -14.32
CA HIS A 516 -11.88 -29.09 -15.02
C HIS A 516 -12.51 -27.88 -14.33
N GLU A 517 -12.59 -27.89 -13.00
CA GLU A 517 -13.25 -26.84 -12.21
C GLU A 517 -12.57 -25.48 -12.36
N ILE A 518 -11.24 -25.43 -12.46
CA ILE A 518 -10.50 -24.19 -12.71
C ILE A 518 -10.78 -23.65 -14.10
N VAL A 519 -10.79 -24.52 -15.11
CA VAL A 519 -11.05 -24.09 -16.49
C VAL A 519 -12.49 -23.58 -16.61
N GLU A 520 -13.45 -24.20 -15.95
CA GLU A 520 -14.85 -23.70 -15.92
C GLU A 520 -14.99 -22.34 -15.25
N TYR A 521 -14.21 -22.09 -14.20
CA TYR A 521 -14.22 -20.81 -13.49
C TYR A 521 -13.67 -19.67 -14.35
N TYR A 522 -12.54 -19.88 -15.04
CA TYR A 522 -11.88 -18.85 -15.85
C TYR A 522 -12.37 -18.78 -17.31
N ASP A 523 -12.91 -19.89 -17.85
CA ASP A 523 -13.52 -19.98 -19.19
C ASP A 523 -14.95 -20.55 -19.09
N PRO A 524 -15.97 -19.69 -18.96
CA PRO A 524 -17.37 -20.12 -18.91
C PRO A 524 -17.87 -20.82 -20.18
N SER A 525 -17.14 -20.68 -21.30
CA SER A 525 -17.46 -21.36 -22.57
C SER A 525 -16.99 -22.81 -22.59
N TYR A 526 -16.11 -23.19 -21.66
CA TYR A 526 -15.61 -24.54 -21.52
C TYR A 526 -16.74 -25.53 -21.25
N ARG A 527 -16.65 -26.71 -21.89
CA ARG A 527 -17.61 -27.81 -21.71
C ARG A 527 -16.83 -29.09 -21.45
N ARG A 528 -17.21 -29.83 -20.41
CA ARG A 528 -16.57 -31.12 -20.13
C ARG A 528 -16.84 -32.08 -21.29
N PRO A 529 -15.90 -32.97 -21.66
CA PRO A 529 -16.12 -33.96 -22.71
C PRO A 529 -17.38 -34.81 -22.52
N THR A 530 -17.80 -35.02 -21.27
CA THR A 530 -19.01 -35.78 -20.90
C THR A 530 -20.33 -35.03 -21.07
N ASP A 531 -20.32 -33.70 -21.23
CA ASP A 531 -21.54 -32.88 -21.38
C ASP A 531 -22.15 -32.95 -22.79
N THR A 532 -21.46 -33.60 -23.73
CA THR A 532 -21.89 -33.72 -25.13
C THR A 532 -23.05 -34.71 -25.36
N SER A 533 -23.71 -35.24 -24.33
CA SER A 533 -24.90 -36.08 -24.49
C SER A 533 -26.22 -35.30 -24.67
N SER A 534 -26.21 -33.96 -24.64
CA SER A 534 -27.41 -33.16 -24.90
C SER A 534 -27.16 -31.82 -25.59
N THR A 535 -26.51 -31.78 -26.75
CA THR A 535 -26.79 -30.69 -27.69
C THR A 535 -26.61 -31.14 -29.12
N SER A 536 -27.70 -31.03 -29.87
CA SER A 536 -27.79 -31.22 -31.31
C SER A 536 -26.78 -30.32 -32.03
N GLN A 537 -26.24 -30.86 -33.13
CA GLN A 537 -25.55 -30.13 -34.20
C GLN A 537 -26.15 -28.74 -34.43
N ASP A 538 -25.37 -27.69 -34.19
CA ASP A 538 -25.15 -26.59 -35.13
C ASP A 538 -24.01 -25.69 -34.60
N ASP A 539 -23.30 -25.07 -35.54
CA ASP A 539 -22.22 -24.07 -35.41
C ASP A 539 -20.77 -24.57 -35.22
N PHE A 540 -20.20 -25.04 -36.35
CA PHE A 540 -18.77 -24.90 -36.63
C PHE A 540 -18.61 -23.79 -37.69
N LEU A 541 -18.14 -22.61 -37.27
CA LEU A 541 -17.52 -21.64 -38.16
C LEU A 541 -16.05 -21.47 -37.77
N PRO A 542 -15.10 -21.49 -38.72
CA PRO A 542 -13.70 -21.29 -38.43
C PRO A 542 -13.40 -19.80 -38.27
N ASN A 543 -12.85 -19.39 -37.13
CA ASN A 543 -12.26 -18.05 -37.02
C ASN A 543 -10.84 -18.07 -37.59
N GLU A 544 -10.63 -17.25 -38.62
CA GLU A 544 -9.33 -16.86 -39.17
C GLU A 544 -8.49 -16.08 -38.16
N PRO A 545 -7.15 -16.04 -38.32
CA PRO A 545 -6.26 -15.37 -37.39
C PRO A 545 -6.43 -13.85 -37.49
N THR A 546 -6.83 -13.22 -36.39
CA THR A 546 -6.79 -11.75 -36.30
C THR A 546 -5.35 -11.29 -36.13
N ASP A 547 -4.90 -10.49 -37.09
CA ASP A 547 -3.71 -9.65 -37.05
C ASP A 547 -3.58 -8.96 -35.67
N SER A 548 -2.46 -9.22 -34.99
CA SER A 548 -2.02 -8.43 -33.85
C SER A 548 -1.61 -7.04 -34.34
N ASN A 549 -2.59 -6.13 -34.37
CA ASN A 549 -2.30 -4.71 -34.50
C ASN A 549 -1.59 -4.28 -33.21
N SER A 550 -0.39 -3.75 -33.36
CA SER A 550 0.42 -3.19 -32.28
C SER A 550 -0.29 -1.99 -31.65
N GLU A 551 -1.01 -2.21 -30.56
CA GLU A 551 -1.41 -1.14 -29.66
C GLU A 551 -0.32 -0.91 -28.61
N LYS A 552 0.31 0.26 -28.71
CA LYS A 552 1.09 0.86 -27.63
C LYS A 552 0.20 0.98 -26.39
N PRO A 553 0.68 0.67 -25.18
CA PRO A 553 -0.04 1.02 -23.96
C PRO A 553 -0.20 2.53 -23.89
N SER A 554 -1.44 3.00 -23.80
CA SER A 554 -1.77 4.41 -23.63
C SER A 554 -1.28 4.92 -22.27
N GLU A 555 -0.65 6.08 -22.33
CA GLU A 555 -0.21 6.95 -21.25
C GLU A 555 -1.15 6.96 -20.03
N ALA A 556 -0.61 6.57 -18.88
CA ALA A 556 -1.22 6.79 -17.57
C ALA A 556 -0.96 8.23 -17.10
N ASN A 557 -2.06 8.98 -16.99
CA ASN A 557 -2.39 10.08 -16.07
C ASN A 557 -1.24 10.89 -15.42
N SER A 558 -1.17 12.17 -15.80
CA SER A 558 -0.58 13.24 -14.98
C SER A 558 -1.52 13.65 -13.81
N PRO A 559 -0.98 14.17 -12.69
CA PRO A 559 -1.65 14.15 -11.39
C PRO A 559 -2.29 15.50 -11.06
N GLU A 560 -3.61 15.51 -10.84
CA GLU A 560 -4.24 16.56 -10.01
C GLU A 560 -5.11 16.02 -8.87
N ASN A 561 -5.32 14.71 -8.73
CA ASN A 561 -6.03 14.15 -7.57
C ASN A 561 -5.37 12.84 -7.12
N LEU A 562 -4.43 12.91 -6.17
CA LEU A 562 -3.80 11.73 -5.57
C LEU A 562 -3.74 11.89 -4.06
N LEU A 563 -4.92 11.70 -3.46
CA LEU A 563 -5.08 11.28 -2.07
C LEU A 563 -6.10 10.14 -2.00
N ASP A 564 -5.95 9.11 -2.82
CA ASP A 564 -6.34 7.75 -2.44
C ASP A 564 -5.48 6.73 -3.19
N ILE A 565 -5.16 5.67 -2.46
CA ILE A 565 -4.27 4.58 -2.85
C ILE A 565 -5.13 3.58 -3.66
N PRO A 566 -4.67 3.04 -4.80
CA PRO A 566 -5.41 1.98 -5.46
C PRO A 566 -5.19 0.65 -4.74
N GLY A 567 -6.30 -0.04 -4.49
CA GLY A 567 -6.39 -1.41 -4.01
C GLY A 567 -7.87 -1.75 -3.85
N ASP A 568 -8.47 -2.25 -4.93
CA ASP A 568 -9.41 -3.39 -4.94
C ASP A 568 -10.13 -3.42 -6.30
N ASP A 569 -9.90 -4.50 -7.05
CA ASP A 569 -10.83 -4.98 -8.06
C ASP A 569 -11.91 -5.82 -7.37
N ASN A 570 -13.12 -5.75 -7.94
CA ASN A 570 -14.35 -6.48 -7.67
C ASN A 570 -15.24 -6.01 -6.49
N THR A 571 -16.29 -5.26 -6.85
CA THR A 571 -17.69 -5.69 -6.64
C THR A 571 -18.55 -5.04 -7.74
N GLU A 572 -19.05 -5.85 -8.67
CA GLU A 572 -20.21 -5.50 -9.46
C GLU A 572 -21.45 -5.58 -8.56
N GLU A 573 -22.24 -4.50 -8.50
CA GLU A 573 -23.67 -4.62 -8.21
C GLU A 573 -24.44 -3.80 -9.26
N SER A 574 -25.14 -4.56 -10.10
CA SER A 574 -26.20 -4.10 -11.01
C SER A 574 -27.39 -3.56 -10.19
N GLY A 575 -27.89 -2.38 -10.55
CA GLY A 575 -29.08 -1.81 -9.94
C GLY A 575 -29.58 -0.55 -10.65
N SER A 576 -30.26 -0.75 -11.78
CA SER A 576 -31.02 0.24 -12.54
C SER A 576 -32.01 1.07 -11.70
N GLN A 577 -32.09 2.39 -11.91
CA GLN A 577 -33.34 3.06 -12.35
C GLN A 577 -33.15 4.57 -12.67
N GLU A 578 -33.53 4.89 -13.92
CA GLU A 578 -34.16 6.11 -14.43
C GLU A 578 -33.61 7.51 -14.07
N SER A 579 -32.79 8.05 -14.99
CA SER A 579 -32.65 9.49 -15.19
C SER A 579 -33.64 9.99 -16.26
N THR A 580 -34.66 10.75 -15.86
CA THR A 580 -35.40 11.62 -16.78
C THR A 580 -34.69 12.96 -16.93
N ASN A 581 -34.41 13.27 -18.19
CA ASN A 581 -33.77 14.45 -18.72
C ASN A 581 -34.61 15.73 -18.50
N SER A 582 -34.01 16.82 -18.00
CA SER A 582 -34.35 18.20 -18.40
C SER A 582 -33.49 19.25 -17.68
N ASN A 583 -32.59 19.89 -18.43
CA ASN A 583 -32.34 21.34 -18.35
C ASN A 583 -33.43 22.04 -19.23
N PRO A 584 -33.60 23.39 -19.25
CA PRO A 584 -32.89 24.46 -18.53
C PRO A 584 -33.82 25.56 -17.96
N THR A 585 -33.23 26.58 -17.31
CA THR A 585 -33.36 28.03 -17.62
C THR A 585 -33.38 28.91 -16.35
N GLU A 586 -32.46 29.89 -16.36
CA GLU A 586 -32.43 31.18 -15.63
C GLU A 586 -33.80 31.81 -15.27
N PRO A 587 -33.86 32.65 -14.22
CA PRO A 587 -33.71 34.10 -14.46
C PRO A 587 -32.94 34.89 -13.41
N ALA A 588 -32.52 36.08 -13.87
CA ALA A 588 -31.74 37.11 -13.22
C ALA A 588 -32.52 38.04 -12.26
N ALA A 589 -31.70 38.84 -11.56
CA ALA A 589 -31.94 40.17 -10.98
C ALA A 589 -32.69 40.27 -9.63
N ASP A 590 -32.04 40.83 -8.60
CA ASP A 590 -32.17 42.25 -8.28
C ASP A 590 -31.06 42.74 -7.31
N SER A 591 -30.88 44.04 -7.33
CA SER A 591 -29.82 44.89 -6.80
C SER A 591 -30.16 45.50 -5.43
N SER A 592 -29.13 45.87 -4.64
CA SER A 592 -29.20 47.08 -3.81
C SER A 592 -27.81 47.62 -3.46
N ALA A 593 -27.65 48.92 -3.72
CA ALA A 593 -26.47 49.76 -3.66
C ALA A 593 -25.99 50.17 -2.25
N GLY A 594 -24.80 50.79 -2.20
CA GLY A 594 -24.47 51.78 -1.16
C GLY A 594 -22.97 52.06 -0.95
N ASP A 595 -22.41 52.96 -1.78
CA ASP A 595 -21.49 54.08 -1.45
C ASP A 595 -20.14 53.83 -0.70
N ALA A 596 -19.01 54.49 -0.99
CA ALA A 596 -18.63 55.56 -1.90
C ALA A 596 -17.08 55.74 -1.89
N GLU A 597 -16.54 56.18 -3.04
CA GLU A 597 -15.44 57.17 -3.24
C GLU A 597 -14.02 56.89 -2.68
N THR A 598 -12.88 57.17 -3.34
CA THR A 598 -12.55 58.05 -4.48
C THR A 598 -11.11 57.79 -5.00
N ASN A 599 -10.93 58.09 -6.30
CA ASN A 599 -9.76 58.68 -6.99
C ASN A 599 -8.43 57.88 -7.10
N SER A 600 -8.05 57.42 -8.31
CA SER A 600 -7.52 58.18 -9.47
C SER A 600 -6.04 58.55 -9.33
N ALA A 601 -5.19 57.87 -10.13
CA ALA A 601 -4.27 58.54 -11.06
C ALA A 601 -3.68 57.51 -12.03
N SER A 602 -4.09 57.63 -13.29
CA SER A 602 -3.48 57.11 -14.50
C SER A 602 -2.20 57.88 -14.85
N GLU A 603 -1.21 57.21 -15.45
CA GLU A 603 -0.55 57.75 -16.64
C GLU A 603 0.12 56.63 -17.45
N ALA A 604 -0.24 56.61 -18.74
CA ALA A 604 0.33 55.85 -19.84
C ALA A 604 1.62 56.57 -20.34
N THR A 605 2.47 56.14 -21.27
CA THR A 605 2.43 55.22 -22.43
C THR A 605 3.87 55.17 -22.99
N SER A 606 4.23 54.07 -23.69
CA SER A 606 5.18 54.00 -24.85
C SER A 606 6.66 54.40 -24.60
N THR A 607 7.69 53.86 -25.22
CA THR A 607 7.96 53.34 -26.59
C THR A 607 9.27 52.53 -26.56
N GLU A 608 9.39 51.61 -27.52
CA GLU A 608 10.58 51.12 -28.23
C GLU A 608 11.98 51.62 -27.80
N ASP A 609 12.93 50.69 -27.61
CA ASP A 609 14.11 50.60 -28.49
C ASP A 609 14.94 49.34 -28.20
N ASN A 610 15.35 48.67 -29.27
CA ASN A 610 16.36 47.61 -29.32
C ASN A 610 17.57 48.22 -30.05
N PRO A 611 18.82 47.84 -29.72
CA PRO A 611 19.58 47.20 -30.79
C PRO A 611 20.48 46.03 -30.34
N ALA A 612 20.77 45.20 -31.34
CA ALA A 612 21.89 44.26 -31.50
C ALA A 612 23.26 44.92 -31.16
N GLU A 613 24.39 44.25 -30.96
CA GLU A 613 25.12 43.22 -31.72
C GLU A 613 26.46 43.01 -30.96
N GLU A 614 27.03 41.81 -30.75
CA GLU A 614 28.22 41.23 -31.44
C GLU A 614 28.65 39.98 -30.62
N SER A 615 28.78 38.76 -31.17
CA SER A 615 29.98 38.14 -31.80
C SER A 615 31.23 38.12 -30.89
N SER A 616 32.00 37.03 -30.65
CA SER A 616 32.40 35.91 -31.51
C SER A 616 33.23 34.83 -30.75
N ALA A 617 33.11 33.59 -31.26
CA ALA A 617 34.14 32.56 -31.57
C ALA A 617 35.06 31.89 -30.51
N ASN A 618 34.97 30.54 -30.50
CA ASN A 618 36.01 29.47 -30.54
C ASN A 618 37.33 29.66 -29.75
N THR A 619 37.89 28.62 -29.12
CA THR A 619 38.62 27.52 -29.79
C THR A 619 38.96 26.37 -28.82
N GLU A 620 39.13 25.18 -29.40
CA GLU A 620 39.45 23.85 -28.88
C GLU A 620 40.70 23.69 -27.98
N GLN A 621 40.65 22.59 -27.20
CA GLN A 621 41.68 21.71 -26.57
C GLN A 621 43.13 21.72 -27.15
N PRO A 622 44.18 21.16 -26.47
CA PRO A 622 44.17 19.93 -25.65
C PRO A 622 45.13 19.84 -24.43
N ALA A 623 45.08 18.69 -23.74
CA ALA A 623 45.98 18.23 -22.67
C ALA A 623 47.39 17.81 -23.16
N PRO A 624 48.37 17.72 -22.25
CA PRO A 624 49.14 16.47 -22.03
C PRO A 624 49.39 16.18 -20.52
N VAL A 625 49.21 14.97 -19.97
CA VAL A 625 50.00 13.71 -20.02
C VAL A 625 51.23 13.66 -19.07
N LEU A 626 51.08 12.80 -18.05
CA LEU A 626 52.03 11.92 -17.31
C LEU A 626 53.19 12.48 -16.47
N ASP A 627 53.21 12.09 -15.18
CA ASP A 627 54.39 11.44 -14.56
C ASP A 627 53.96 10.41 -13.49
N THR A 628 54.89 9.54 -13.15
CA THR A 628 54.79 8.13 -12.77
C THR A 628 55.34 7.86 -11.36
N GLY A 629 54.94 6.73 -10.78
CA GLY A 629 55.56 6.09 -9.61
C GLY A 629 54.53 5.77 -8.52
N GLY A 630 54.27 4.54 -8.07
CA GLY A 630 54.94 3.25 -8.24
C GLY A 630 55.12 2.60 -6.85
N LEU A 631 54.43 1.46 -6.62
CA LEU A 631 54.74 0.34 -5.69
C LEU A 631 54.70 0.66 -4.16
N ASP A 632 54.22 -0.16 -3.20
CA ASP A 632 54.04 -1.61 -3.06
C ASP A 632 53.02 -1.92 -1.91
N ILE A 633 52.37 -3.08 -2.00
CA ILE A 633 51.73 -3.90 -0.90
C ILE A 633 52.79 -5.00 -0.56
N PRO A 634 52.79 -5.84 0.52
CA PRO A 634 51.69 -6.21 1.44
C PRO A 634 52.04 -6.47 2.94
N GLU A 635 50.99 -6.47 3.77
CA GLU A 635 50.55 -7.62 4.60
C GLU A 635 49.07 -7.47 4.98
#